data_AF-A0A3N5EL42-F1
#
_entry.id   AF-A0A3N5EL42-F1
#
_cell.length_a   1.000
_cell.length_b   1.000
_cell.length_c   1.000
_cell.angle_alpha   90.00
_cell.angle_beta   90.00
_cell.angle_gamma   90.00
#
_symmetry.space_group_name_H-M   'P 1'
#
loop_
_entity.id
_entity.type
_entity.pdbx_description
1 polymer ?
#
loop_
_entity_poly.entity_id
_entity_poly.type
_entity_poly.pdbx_seq_one_letter_code
_entity_poly.pdbx_strand_id
1 'polypeptide(L)' 'MIHELPFLGKTKDAYIAEGIEEYSQRLKHYTTLSVVWLKDRGKKKGRTVDPAEQEGEMLLKSVP' A
#
# COMPACT_ATOMS: atom_id res chain seq x y z
N MET A 1 -17.53 -9.62 -3.50
CA MET A 1 -16.08 -9.79 -3.70
C MET A 1 -15.39 -8.69 -2.91
N ILE A 2 -14.32 -9.00 -2.17
CA ILE A 2 -13.54 -8.00 -1.42
C ILE A 2 -12.32 -7.68 -2.27
N HIS A 3 -12.06 -6.40 -2.53
CA HIS A 3 -10.84 -5.96 -3.19
C HIS A 3 -9.88 -5.42 -2.13
N GLU A 4 -8.72 -6.05 -2.02
CA GLU A 4 -7.65 -5.60 -1.14
C GLU A 4 -6.56 -4.93 -1.98
N LEU A 5 -6.20 -3.71 -1.61
CA LEU A 5 -5.15 -2.92 -2.27
C LEU A 5 -4.05 -2.61 -1.24
N PRO A 6 -2.98 -3.43 -1.21
CA PRO A 6 -1.82 -3.14 -0.40
C PRO A 6 -0.94 -2.08 -1.07
N PHE A 7 -0.66 -1.00 -0.33
CA PHE A 7 0.26 0.06 -0.71
C PHE A 7 1.50 0.00 0.15
N LEU A 8 2.67 0.24 -0.42
CA LEU A 8 3.93 0.36 0.32
C LEU A 8 4.24 1.82 0.65
N GLY A 9 4.64 2.06 1.89
CA GLY A 9 5.07 3.38 2.34
C GLY A 9 3.90 4.29 2.70
N LYS A 10 4.10 5.60 2.51
CA LYS A 10 3.10 6.64 2.75
C LYS A 10 3.11 7.60 1.58
N THR A 11 1.94 8.13 1.27
CA THR A 11 1.81 9.28 0.38
C THR A 11 2.52 10.48 1.01
N LYS A 12 3.37 11.16 0.24
CA LYS A 12 4.17 12.29 0.76
C LYS A 12 3.34 13.56 0.94
N ASP A 13 2.39 13.79 0.04
CA ASP A 13 1.57 14.99 0.03
C ASP A 13 0.19 14.71 0.62
N ALA A 14 -0.24 15.56 1.55
CA ALA A 14 -1.51 15.41 2.27
C ALA A 14 -2.72 15.38 1.32
N TYR A 15 -2.74 16.26 0.31
CA TYR A 15 -3.85 16.35 -0.64
C TYR A 15 -4.06 15.05 -1.44
N ILE A 16 -2.98 14.30 -1.70
CA ILE A 16 -3.08 13.00 -2.40
C ILE A 16 -3.66 11.94 -1.45
N ALA A 17 -3.25 11.95 -0.17
CA ALA A 17 -3.81 11.03 0.83
C ALA A 17 -5.31 11.27 1.04
N GLU A 18 -5.71 12.54 1.11
CA GLU A 18 -7.11 12.96 1.20
C GLU A 18 -7.92 12.49 -0.02
N GLY A 19 -7.40 12.70 -1.23
CA GLY A 19 -8.06 12.24 -2.45
C GLY A 19 -8.23 10.72 -2.53
N ILE A 20 -7.22 9.95 -2.08
CA ILE A 20 -7.32 8.48 -2.00
C ILE A 20 -8.43 8.07 -1.02
N GLU A 21 -8.51 8.71 0.14
CA GLU A 21 -9.54 8.42 1.13
C GLU A 21 -10.93 8.76 0.60
N GLU A 22 -11.12 9.96 0.04
CA GLU A 22 -12.40 10.39 -0.52
C GLU A 22 -12.89 9.43 -1.62
N TYR A 23 -12.01 9.07 -2.55
CA TYR A 23 -12.36 8.15 -3.63
C TYR A 23 -12.70 6.74 -3.09
N SER A 24 -11.91 6.25 -2.14
CA SER A 24 -12.15 4.95 -1.51
C SER A 24 -13.48 4.90 -0.76
N GLN A 25 -13.88 6.01 -0.11
CA GLN A 25 -15.18 6.12 0.54
C GLN A 25 -16.34 6.06 -0.47
N ARG A 26 -16.21 6.77 -1.61
CA ARG A 26 -17.22 6.73 -2.68
C ARG A 26 -17.40 5.32 -3.26
N LEU A 27 -16.33 4.53 -3.33
CA LEU A 27 -16.38 3.15 -3.85
C LEU A 27 -17.13 2.17 -2.95
N LYS A 28 -17.31 2.46 -1.65
CA LYS A 28 -18.01 1.57 -0.70
C LYS A 28 -19.45 1.23 -1.12
N HIS A 29 -20.09 2.10 -1.91
CA HIS A 29 -21.43 1.86 -2.44
C HIS A 29 -21.49 0.77 -3.52
N TYR A 30 -20.36 0.50 -4.18
CA TYR A 30 -20.27 -0.40 -5.33
C TYR A 30 -19.50 -1.67 -5.00
N THR A 31 -18.52 -1.59 -4.09
CA THR A 31 -17.70 -2.74 -3.72
C THR A 31 -17.06 -2.58 -2.35
N THR A 32 -16.68 -3.70 -1.75
CA THR A 32 -15.88 -3.71 -0.52
C THR A 32 -14.43 -3.53 -0.89
N LEU A 33 -13.90 -2.32 -0.69
CA LEU A 33 -12.50 -1.98 -0.90
C LEU A 33 -11.77 -1.85 0.45
N SER A 34 -10.66 -2.57 0.61
CA SER A 34 -9.75 -2.49 1.75
C SER A 34 -8.39 -1.95 1.29
N VAL A 35 -8.03 -0.76 1.76
CA VAL A 35 -6.73 -0.12 1.46
C VAL A 35 -5.80 -0.36 2.64
N VAL A 36 -4.71 -1.09 2.42
CA VAL A 36 -3.76 -1.47 3.47
C VAL A 36 -2.42 -0.77 3.24
N TRP A 37 -1.98 0.05 4.19
CA TRP A 37 -0.67 0.72 4.11
C TRP A 37 0.40 -0.09 4.83
N LEU A 38 1.27 -0.74 4.06
CA LEU A 38 2.43 -1.46 4.55
C LEU A 38 3.58 -0.50 4.82
N LYS A 39 4.15 -0.56 6.02
CA LYS A 39 5.29 0.29 6.39
C LYS A 39 6.53 -0.10 5.59
N ASP A 40 7.01 0.82 4.77
CA ASP A 40 8.31 0.69 4.11
C ASP A 40 9.43 0.50 5.15
N ARG A 41 10.25 -0.53 4.94
CA ARG A 41 11.39 -0.85 5.81
C ARG A 41 12.65 -0.03 5.48
N GLY A 42 12.56 0.87 4.50
CA GLY A 42 13.60 1.82 4.09
C GLY A 42 14.88 1.15 3.57
N LYS A 43 15.74 1.91 2.90
CA LYS A 43 17.07 1.43 2.49
C LYS A 43 18.00 1.39 3.70
N LYS A 44 18.10 0.24 4.37
CA LYS A 44 19.18 0.01 5.36
C LYS A 44 20.52 -0.11 4.62
N LYS A 45 21.49 0.73 5.00
CA LYS A 45 22.84 0.75 4.40
C LYS A 45 23.51 -0.62 4.66
N GLY A 46 23.97 -1.28 3.60
CA GLY A 46 24.60 -2.61 3.67
C GLY A 46 23.70 -3.81 3.33
N ARG A 47 22.53 -3.59 2.70
CA ARG A 47 21.75 -4.70 2.13
C ARG A 47 22.36 -5.20 0.82
N THR A 48 22.51 -6.51 0.71
CA THR A 48 22.94 -7.23 -0.49
C THR A 48 21.79 -7.54 -1.45
N VAL A 49 20.56 -7.50 -0.96
CA VAL A 49 19.34 -7.82 -1.72
C VAL A 49 18.70 -6.54 -2.24
N ASP A 50 18.18 -6.59 -3.47
CA ASP A 50 17.51 -5.47 -4.14
C ASP A 50 16.30 -4.99 -3.30
N PRO A 51 16.21 -3.69 -2.95
CA PRO A 51 15.04 -3.14 -2.26
C PRO A 51 13.71 -3.47 -2.93
N ALA A 52 13.66 -3.52 -4.28
CA ALA A 52 12.43 -3.81 -5.01
C ALA A 52 11.96 -5.26 -4.80
N GLU A 53 12.87 -6.23 -4.70
CA GLU A 53 12.52 -7.63 -4.40
C GLU A 53 11.92 -7.78 -3.00
N GLN A 54 12.47 -7.06 -2.01
CA GLN A 54 11.95 -7.08 -0.63
C GLN A 54 10.57 -6.43 -0.52
N GLU A 55 10.37 -5.32 -1.23
CA GLU A 55 9.09 -4.65 -1.35
C GLU A 55 8.05 -5.57 -2.01
N GLY A 56 8.44 -6.24 -3.10
CA GLY A 56 7.63 -7.25 -3.76
C GLY A 56 7.24 -8.40 -2.84
N GLU A 57 8.19 -8.96 -2.09
CA GLU A 57 7.89 -9.98 -1.08
C GLU A 57 6.92 -9.51 0.00
N MET A 58 7.03 -8.26 0.45
CA MET A 58 6.11 -7.71 1.46
C MET A 58 4.70 -7.57 0.91
N LEU A 59 4.55 -7.13 -0.33
CA LEU A 59 3.26 -7.09 -1.01
C LEU A 59 2.67 -8.50 -1.14
N LEU A 60 3.44 -9.47 -1.62
CA LEU A 60 2.98 -10.85 -1.80
C LEU A 60 2.56 -11.49 -0.47
N LYS A 61 3.29 -11.23 0.63
CA LYS A 61 2.92 -11.73 1.97
C LYS A 61 1.66 -11.08 2.54
N SER A 62 1.27 -9.92 2.04
CA SER A 62 0.10 -9.18 2.53
C SER A 62 -1.21 -9.62 1.88
N VAL A 63 -1.13 -10.35 0.76
CA VAL A 63 -2.29 -10.89 0.05
C VAL A 63 -2.51 -12.33 0.53
N PRO A 64 -3.73 -12.71 0.94
CA PRO A 64 -4.05 -14.07 1.38
C PRO A 64 -4.02 -15.11 0.26
#